data_AF-A0A1E3YGD8-F1
#
_entry.id   AF-A0A1E3YGD8-F1
#
_cell.length_a   1.000
_cell.length_b   1.000
_cell.length_c   1.000
_cell.angle_alpha   90.00
_cell.angle_beta   90.00
_cell.angle_gamma   90.00
#
_symmetry.space_group_name_H-M   'P 1'
#
loop_
_entity.id
_entity.type
_entity.pdbx_description
1 polymer ?
#
loop_
_entity_poly.entity_id
_entity_poly.type
_entity_poly.pdbx_seq_one_letter_code
_entity_poly.pdbx_strand_id
1 'polypeptide(L)'
;MSMFDDSAWLSAHRRSEVFAGQAQQALVRGQDEQAVHHFLQAARAETEALRNLAGDSPRLLGIISVSAAALLIKAHEPAEAQELIEQLLRHPDLPEFAAEELADLLEGLQLSPGHGGHQGFGNSGP
;
A
#
# COMPACT_ATOMS: atom_id res chain seq x y z
N MET A 1 9.12 29.28 6.78
CA MET A 1 8.86 28.07 5.97
C MET A 1 8.75 26.88 6.93
N SER A 2 7.85 25.96 6.59
CA SER A 2 7.21 24.96 7.46
C SER A 2 8.16 24.08 8.28
N MET A 3 7.99 24.05 9.61
CA MET A 3 8.63 23.09 10.54
C MET A 3 7.63 22.06 11.09
N PHE A 4 6.37 22.08 10.65
CA PHE A 4 5.29 21.28 11.25
C PHE A 4 4.94 20.02 10.45
N ASP A 5 5.20 20.00 9.14
CA ASP A 5 4.78 18.87 8.28
C ASP A 5 5.69 17.63 8.42
N ASP A 6 6.99 17.80 8.69
CA ASP A 6 7.92 16.69 8.91
C ASP A 6 7.55 15.82 10.12
N SER A 7 6.93 16.42 11.13
CA SER A 7 6.53 15.71 12.34
C SER A 7 5.28 14.84 12.11
N ALA A 8 4.39 15.26 11.21
CA ALA A 8 3.12 14.61 10.97
C ALA A 8 3.30 13.31 10.18
N TRP A 9 4.04 13.35 9.06
CA TRP A 9 4.32 12.12 8.29
C TRP A 9 5.11 11.13 9.13
N LEU A 10 6.10 11.60 9.91
CA LEU A 10 6.94 10.73 10.73
C LEU A 10 6.13 10.09 11.88
N SER A 11 5.20 10.85 12.48
CA SER A 11 4.30 10.31 13.51
C SER A 11 3.38 9.25 12.93
N ALA A 12 2.81 9.49 11.76
CA ALA A 12 1.95 8.54 11.06
C ALA A 12 2.74 7.27 10.63
N HIS A 13 3.94 7.44 10.08
CA HIS A 13 4.81 6.33 9.72
C HIS A 13 5.19 5.47 10.95
N ARG A 14 5.59 6.09 12.07
CA ARG A 14 5.87 5.34 13.31
C ARG A 14 4.66 4.60 13.85
N ARG A 15 3.45 5.19 13.75
CA ARG A 15 2.21 4.49 14.10
C ARG A 15 2.01 3.27 13.21
N SER A 16 2.29 3.37 11.91
CA SER A 16 2.28 2.23 10.99
C SER A 16 3.22 1.13 11.48
N GLU A 17 4.47 1.46 11.81
CA GLU A 17 5.46 0.48 12.30
C GLU A 17 4.97 -0.26 13.56
N VAL A 18 4.35 0.45 14.50
CA VAL A 18 3.76 -0.16 15.71
C VAL A 18 2.64 -1.14 15.34
N PHE A 19 1.72 -0.75 14.47
CA PHE A 19 0.62 -1.62 14.05
C PHE A 19 1.11 -2.81 13.24
N ALA A 20 2.07 -2.62 12.32
CA ALA A 20 2.67 -3.72 11.56
C ALA A 20 3.40 -4.71 12.48
N GLY A 21 4.08 -4.22 13.52
CA GLY A 21 4.66 -5.06 14.57
C GLY A 21 3.61 -5.85 15.35
N GLN A 22 2.50 -5.22 15.72
CA GLN A 22 1.37 -5.89 16.38
C GLN A 22 0.73 -6.96 15.48
N ALA A 23 0.57 -6.66 14.19
CA ALA A 23 0.06 -7.61 13.21
C ALA A 23 0.95 -8.84 13.08
N GLN A 24 2.26 -8.64 12.99
CA GLN A 24 3.23 -9.75 12.91
C GLN A 24 3.18 -10.62 14.17
N GLN A 25 3.04 -10.01 15.35
CA GLN A 25 2.88 -10.76 16.59
C GLN A 25 1.57 -11.54 16.64
N ALA A 26 0.47 -10.98 16.11
CA ALA A 26 -0.81 -11.67 16.01
C ALA A 26 -0.72 -12.88 15.07
N LEU A 27 -0.04 -12.77 13.93
CA LEU A 27 0.24 -13.91 13.04
C LEU A 27 1.03 -15.02 13.76
N VAL A 28 2.08 -14.67 14.49
CA VAL A 28 2.87 -15.63 15.28
C VAL A 28 2.01 -16.36 16.32
N ARG A 29 0.95 -15.71 16.82
CA ARG A 29 -0.01 -16.27 17.77
C ARG A 29 -1.20 -16.99 17.10
N GLY A 30 -1.24 -17.08 15.77
CA GLY A 30 -2.37 -17.65 15.02
C GLY A 30 -3.66 -16.83 15.11
N GLN A 31 -3.54 -15.52 15.35
CA GLN A 31 -4.66 -14.60 15.53
C GLN A 31 -4.92 -13.84 14.22
N ASP A 32 -5.30 -14.56 13.17
CA ASP A 32 -5.33 -14.03 11.79
C ASP A 32 -6.24 -12.81 11.63
N GLU A 33 -7.45 -12.82 12.22
CA GLU A 33 -8.36 -11.67 12.18
C GLU A 33 -7.77 -10.41 12.83
N GLN A 34 -7.04 -10.58 13.95
CA GLN A 34 -6.37 -9.46 14.61
C GLN A 34 -5.17 -8.98 13.80
N ALA A 35 -4.44 -9.89 13.15
CA ALA A 35 -3.36 -9.52 12.27
C ALA A 35 -3.86 -8.68 11.09
N VAL A 36 -4.93 -9.12 10.43
CA VAL A 36 -5.60 -8.37 9.35
C VAL A 36 -6.03 -6.98 9.84
N HIS A 37 -6.68 -6.90 11.01
CA HIS A 37 -7.10 -5.62 11.59
C HIS A 37 -5.90 -4.67 11.84
N HIS A 38 -4.81 -5.19 12.39
CA HIS A 38 -3.61 -4.40 12.65
C HIS A 38 -2.90 -3.97 11.36
N PHE A 39 -2.82 -4.84 10.34
CA PHE A 39 -2.30 -4.45 9.03
C PHE A 39 -3.13 -3.33 8.39
N LEU A 40 -4.46 -3.37 8.53
CA LEU A 40 -5.32 -2.30 8.04
C LEU A 40 -5.06 -0.97 8.75
N GLN A 41 -4.85 -0.98 10.07
CA GLN A 41 -4.48 0.25 10.80
C GLN A 41 -3.09 0.76 10.39
N ALA A 42 -2.15 -0.15 10.10
CA ALA A 42 -0.83 0.21 9.60
C ALA A 42 -0.92 0.88 8.22
N ALA A 43 -1.64 0.26 7.28
CA ALA A 43 -1.87 0.82 5.95
C ALA A 43 -2.46 2.24 6.00
N ARG A 44 -3.51 2.43 6.80
CA ARG A 44 -4.13 3.76 6.99
C ARG A 44 -3.15 4.80 7.51
N ALA A 45 -2.26 4.41 8.41
CA ALA A 45 -1.23 5.29 8.94
C ALA A 45 -0.15 5.63 7.88
N GLU A 46 0.23 4.69 7.00
CA GLU A 46 1.13 5.04 5.87
C GLU A 46 0.43 5.94 4.85
N THR A 47 -0.85 5.71 4.54
CA THR A 47 -1.61 6.61 3.66
C THR A 47 -1.72 8.01 4.24
N GLU A 48 -1.87 8.12 5.57
CA GLU A 48 -1.78 9.40 6.29
C GLU A 48 -0.36 10.00 6.17
N ALA A 49 0.70 9.18 6.28
CA ALA A 49 2.07 9.64 6.09
C ALA A 49 2.30 10.19 4.68
N LEU A 50 1.82 9.51 3.63
CA LEU A 50 1.90 9.99 2.25
C LEU A 50 1.26 11.37 2.06
N ARG A 51 0.09 11.60 2.67
CA ARG A 51 -0.62 12.89 2.56
C ARG A 51 0.10 14.03 3.26
N ASN A 52 0.87 13.72 4.31
CA ASN A 52 1.61 14.71 5.09
C ASN A 52 3.09 14.82 4.68
N LEU A 53 3.54 13.97 3.76
CA LEU A 53 4.92 13.99 3.31
C LEU A 53 5.16 15.27 2.51
N ALA A 54 5.98 16.17 3.05
CA ALA A 54 6.47 17.31 2.29
C ALA A 54 7.31 16.78 1.10
N GLY A 55 7.01 17.25 -0.12
CA GLY A 55 7.50 16.71 -1.39
C GLY A 55 9.02 16.79 -1.66
N ASP A 56 9.86 16.92 -0.63
CA ASP A 56 11.31 17.14 -0.74
C ASP A 56 12.14 15.83 -0.67
N SER A 57 11.49 14.66 -0.64
CA SER A 57 12.20 13.37 -0.61
C SER A 57 11.51 12.31 -1.47
N PRO A 58 11.81 12.25 -2.78
CA PRO A 58 11.31 11.21 -3.69
C PRO A 58 11.59 9.79 -3.19
N ARG A 59 12.75 9.58 -2.55
CA ARG A 59 13.09 8.29 -1.97
C ARG A 59 12.14 7.90 -0.84
N LEU A 60 11.83 8.83 0.05
CA LEU A 60 10.91 8.57 1.16
C LEU A 60 9.48 8.37 0.66
N LEU A 61 9.06 9.16 -0.34
CA LEU A 61 7.80 8.94 -1.05
C LEU A 61 7.71 7.50 -1.56
N GLY A 62 8.75 7.02 -2.25
CA GLY A 62 8.78 5.65 -2.76
C GLY A 62 8.67 4.58 -1.66
N ILE A 63 9.42 4.73 -0.57
CA ILE A 63 9.39 3.78 0.56
C ILE A 63 7.99 3.72 1.20
N ILE A 64 7.40 4.87 1.51
CA ILE A 64 6.08 4.95 2.15
C ILE A 64 5.01 4.43 1.18
N SER A 65 5.14 4.71 -0.12
CA SER A 65 4.21 4.25 -1.17
C SER A 65 4.14 2.72 -1.25
N VAL A 66 5.30 2.07 -1.34
CA VAL A 66 5.39 0.60 -1.36
C VAL A 66 4.89 0.01 -0.04
N SER A 67 5.25 0.62 1.10
CA SER A 67 4.79 0.19 2.42
C SER A 67 3.25 0.20 2.53
N ALA A 68 2.62 1.31 2.15
CA ALA A 68 1.17 1.47 2.20
C ALA A 68 0.44 0.39 1.37
N ALA A 69 0.88 0.17 0.13
CA ALA A 69 0.30 -0.83 -0.77
C ALA A 69 0.48 -2.25 -0.23
N ALA A 70 1.69 -2.61 0.21
CA ALA A 70 1.98 -3.93 0.76
C ALA A 70 1.17 -4.23 2.04
N LEU A 71 0.92 -3.22 2.87
CA LEU A 71 0.11 -3.37 4.08
C LEU A 71 -1.37 -3.59 3.76
N LEU A 72 -1.93 -2.93 2.74
CA LEU A 72 -3.31 -3.19 2.29
C LEU A 72 -3.49 -4.63 1.77
N ILE A 73 -2.51 -5.13 1.02
CA ILE A 73 -2.50 -6.53 0.55
C ILE A 73 -2.49 -7.48 1.75
N LYS A 74 -1.63 -7.24 2.75
CA LYS A 74 -1.57 -8.02 4.00
C LYS A 74 -2.83 -7.89 4.85
N ALA A 75 -3.56 -6.79 4.72
CA ALA A 75 -4.85 -6.56 5.35
C ALA A 75 -6.03 -7.21 4.61
N HIS A 76 -5.77 -7.97 3.54
CA HIS A 76 -6.82 -8.59 2.70
C HIS A 76 -7.77 -7.56 2.07
N GLU A 77 -7.28 -6.36 1.77
CA GLU A 77 -8.01 -5.29 1.07
C GLU A 77 -7.47 -5.10 -0.36
N PRO A 78 -7.63 -6.09 -1.28
CA PRO A 78 -7.00 -6.05 -2.60
C PRO A 78 -7.54 -4.92 -3.49
N ALA A 79 -8.82 -4.56 -3.33
CA ALA A 79 -9.42 -3.47 -4.10
C ALA A 79 -8.83 -2.11 -3.71
N GLU A 80 -8.69 -1.85 -2.40
CA GLU A 80 -8.06 -0.62 -1.91
C GLU A 80 -6.57 -0.57 -2.25
N ALA A 81 -5.87 -1.72 -2.17
CA ALA A 81 -4.48 -1.83 -2.60
C ALA A 81 -4.30 -1.48 -4.08
N GLN A 82 -5.13 -2.05 -4.96
CA GLN A 82 -5.08 -1.78 -6.39
C GLN A 82 -5.32 -0.30 -6.69
N GLU A 83 -6.38 0.30 -6.13
CA GLU A 83 -6.70 1.71 -6.36
C GLU A 83 -5.55 2.63 -5.91
N LEU A 84 -4.96 2.33 -4.74
CA LEU A 84 -3.82 3.08 -4.23
C LEU A 84 -2.59 2.95 -5.14
N ILE A 85 -2.25 1.72 -5.56
CA ILE A 85 -1.12 1.48 -6.48
C ILE A 85 -1.30 2.24 -7.79
N GLU A 86 -2.47 2.16 -8.42
CA GLU A 86 -2.77 2.86 -9.68
C GLU A 86 -2.72 4.39 -9.51
N GLN A 87 -3.10 4.92 -8.35
CA GLN A 87 -2.91 6.33 -8.02
C GLN A 87 -1.43 6.71 -7.90
N LEU A 88 -0.65 5.90 -7.17
CA LEU A 88 0.77 6.16 -6.92
C LEU A 88 1.62 6.07 -8.19
N LEU A 89 1.35 5.11 -9.08
CA LEU A 89 2.03 4.97 -10.37
C LEU A 89 1.83 6.18 -11.30
N ARG A 90 0.80 7.01 -11.06
CA ARG A 90 0.57 8.28 -11.78
C ARG A 90 1.25 9.47 -11.12
N HIS A 91 1.88 9.29 -9.95
CA HIS A 91 2.54 10.37 -9.23
C HIS A 91 3.88 10.73 -9.90
N PRO A 92 4.10 12.00 -10.31
CA PRO A 92 5.23 12.39 -11.13
C PRO A 92 6.59 12.23 -10.42
N ASP A 93 6.61 12.40 -9.10
CA ASP A 93 7.83 12.28 -8.29
C ASP A 93 8.09 10.86 -7.75
N LEU A 94 7.30 9.86 -8.19
CA LEU A 94 7.51 8.49 -7.77
C LEU A 94 8.85 7.98 -8.35
N PRO A 95 9.78 7.52 -7.50
CA PRO A 95 11.05 6.99 -7.99
C PRO A 95 10.86 5.63 -8.70
N GLU A 96 11.73 5.34 -9.66
CA GLU A 96 11.69 4.12 -10.48
C GLU A 96 11.59 2.83 -9.65
N PHE A 97 12.42 2.69 -8.60
CA PHE A 97 12.37 1.50 -7.74
C PHE A 97 10.98 1.29 -7.12
N ALA A 98 10.27 2.36 -6.76
CA ALA A 98 8.96 2.24 -6.15
C ALA A 98 7.90 1.93 -7.21
N ALA A 99 8.06 2.46 -8.43
CA ALA A 99 7.19 2.11 -9.55
C ALA A 99 7.32 0.62 -9.92
N GLU A 100 8.54 0.08 -9.96
CA GLU A 100 8.80 -1.34 -10.19
C GLU A 100 8.15 -2.22 -9.11
N GLU A 101 8.43 -1.95 -7.83
CA GLU A 101 7.87 -2.72 -6.71
C GLU A 101 6.33 -2.63 -6.66
N LEU A 102 5.75 -1.45 -6.93
CA LEU A 102 4.29 -1.28 -6.98
C LEU A 102 3.68 -2.03 -8.16
N ALA A 103 4.35 -2.07 -9.32
CA ALA A 103 3.89 -2.84 -10.48
C ALA A 103 3.90 -4.35 -10.17
N ASP A 104 4.95 -4.85 -9.51
CA ASP A 104 5.04 -6.25 -9.09
C ASP A 104 3.92 -6.63 -8.11
N LEU A 105 3.62 -5.74 -7.14
CA LEU A 105 2.49 -5.93 -6.22
C LEU A 105 1.15 -5.97 -6.96
N LEU A 106 0.96 -5.10 -7.95
CA LEU A 106 -0.26 -5.06 -8.77
C LEU A 106 -0.42 -6.33 -9.62
N GLU A 107 0.67 -6.84 -10.21
CA GLU A 107 0.66 -8.10 -10.94
C GLU A 107 0.29 -9.27 -10.01
N GLY A 108 0.88 -9.34 -8.82
CA GLY A 108 0.56 -10.37 -7.83
C GLY A 108 -0.91 -10.39 -7.39
N LEU A 109 -1.54 -9.21 -7.33
CA LEU A 109 -2.98 -9.08 -7.06
C LEU A 109 -3.83 -9.66 -8.20
N GLN A 110 -3.42 -9.46 -9.46
CA GLN A 110 -4.15 -9.94 -10.65
C GLN A 110 -3.99 -11.44 -10.89
N LEU A 111 -2.84 -12.01 -10.52
CA LEU A 111 -2.55 -13.43 -10.66
C LEU A 111 -3.21 -14.31 -9.57
N SER A 112 -3.64 -13.71 -8.46
CA SER A 112 -4.35 -14.43 -7.40
C SER A 112 -5.77 -14.78 -7.85
N PRO A 113 -6.18 -16.07 -7.88
CA PRO A 113 -7.48 -16.50 -8.38
C PRO A 113 -8.59 -16.14 -7.37
N GLY A 114 -9.00 -14.89 -7.38
CA GLY A 114 -10.05 -14.34 -6.51
C GLY A 114 -10.91 -13.24 -7.13
N HIS A 115 -10.47 -12.62 -8.24
CA HIS A 115 -11.27 -11.63 -8.97
C HIS A 115 -11.80 -12.20 -10.30
N GLY A 116 -12.96 -12.84 -10.23
CA GLY A 116 -13.76 -13.15 -11.40
C GLY A 116 -14.27 -11.86 -12.05
N GLY A 117 -13.69 -11.50 -13.19
CA GLY A 117 -14.11 -10.39 -14.04
C GLY A 117 -13.87 -10.74 -15.51
N HIS A 118 -14.78 -11.51 -16.05
CA HIS A 118 -14.92 -11.90 -17.46
C HIS A 118 -14.50 -10.81 -18.47
N GLN A 119 -13.46 -11.06 -19.27
CA GLN A 119 -13.34 -10.52 -20.62
C GLN A 119 -13.12 -11.67 -21.59
N GLY A 120 -14.22 -12.37 -21.91
CA GLY A 120 -14.30 -13.16 -23.11
C GLY A 120 -14.28 -12.21 -24.30
N PHE A 121 -13.14 -12.09 -24.97
CA PHE A 121 -13.10 -11.55 -26.33
C PHE A 121 -13.79 -12.58 -27.24
N GLY A 122 -15.10 -12.41 -27.37
CA GLY A 122 -15.92 -13.07 -28.36
C GLY A 122 -15.40 -12.71 -29.75
N ASN A 123 -14.83 -13.70 -30.41
CA ASN A 123 -14.53 -13.66 -31.82
C ASN A 123 -15.85 -13.46 -32.62
N SER A 124 -15.91 -12.46 -33.48
CA SER A 124 -16.96 -12.24 -34.48
C SER A 124 -16.30 -11.48 -35.62
N GLY A 125 -16.21 -11.93 -36.87
CA GLY A 125 -16.69 -13.09 -37.61
C GLY A 125 -15.96 -13.01 -38.97
N PRO A 126 -16.63 -13.13 -40.13
CA PRO A 126 -17.69 -14.06 -40.52
C PRO A 126 -17.15 -15.40 -41.08
#